data_AF-A0A0F7HLJ5-F1
#
_entry.id   AF-A0A0F7HLJ5-F1
#
_cell.length_a   1.000
_cell.length_b   1.000
_cell.length_c   1.000
_cell.angle_alpha   90.00
_cell.angle_beta   90.00
_cell.angle_gamma   90.00
#
_symmetry.space_group_name_H-M   'P 1'
#
loop_
_entity.id
_entity.type
_entity.pdbx_description
1 polymer ?
#
loop_
_entity_poly.entity_id
_entity_poly.type
_entity_poly.pdbx_seq_one_letter_code
_entity_poly.pdbx_strand_id
1 'polypeptide(L)'
;MDREEAVNRKFATVYRGLDEKEVRDHLKRLQEEVESRDAKIRQLEGLLEDREENLNSFRNVETSINEAILTAQRAGDETKRVAKDRADEIVTGAGAERERIIEDALARARHIASQTEDMKRQSKIFRARFKMLVEAQLDLLKSEDWDYLLDFEQNQEHRVDDLEDRESKSNE
;
A
#
# COMPACT_ATOMS: atom_id res chain seq x y z
N MET A 1 -29.64 75.07 12.15
CA MET A 1 -29.91 75.97 13.28
C MET A 1 -29.33 75.36 14.54
N ASP A 2 -28.48 76.11 15.22
CA ASP A 2 -27.92 75.64 16.49
C ASP A 2 -29.02 75.63 17.56
N ARG A 3 -28.96 74.70 18.52
CA ARG A 3 -30.03 74.52 19.51
C ARG A 3 -30.28 75.80 20.32
N GLU A 4 -29.24 76.62 20.50
CA GLU A 4 -29.31 77.93 21.13
C GLU A 4 -30.00 79.00 20.26
N GLU A 5 -29.81 78.94 18.95
CA GLU A 5 -30.38 79.90 17.99
C GLU A 5 -31.89 79.69 17.78
N ALA A 6 -32.36 78.44 17.96
CA ALA A 6 -33.78 78.10 17.93
C ALA A 6 -34.57 78.68 19.12
N VAL A 7 -33.92 78.76 20.30
CA VAL A 7 -34.55 79.13 21.58
C VAL A 7 -34.40 80.61 21.88
N ASN A 8 -33.27 81.24 21.53
CA ASN A 8 -32.97 82.63 21.89
C ASN A 8 -33.26 83.66 20.79
N ARG A 9 -33.95 83.27 19.70
CA ARG A 9 -34.27 84.23 18.63
C ARG A 9 -35.32 85.24 19.08
N LYS A 10 -34.97 86.53 18.97
CA LYS A 10 -35.88 87.65 19.25
C LYS A 10 -36.62 88.03 17.97
N PHE A 11 -37.96 88.08 18.02
CA PHE A 11 -38.79 88.47 16.88
C PHE A 11 -39.15 89.95 16.94
N ALA A 12 -39.40 90.56 15.78
CA ALA A 12 -39.86 91.95 15.69
C ALA A 12 -41.24 92.11 16.37
N THR A 13 -41.48 93.26 17.00
CA THR A 13 -42.71 93.54 17.76
C THR A 13 -43.60 94.51 16.97
N VAL A 14 -44.88 94.17 16.81
CA VAL A 14 -45.92 94.98 16.13
C VAL A 14 -46.92 95.48 17.18
N TYR A 15 -47.79 96.45 16.85
CA TYR A 15 -48.79 96.95 17.82
C TYR A 15 -49.63 95.79 18.38
N ARG A 16 -49.48 95.52 19.70
CA ARG A 16 -50.05 94.39 20.45
C ARG A 16 -49.52 92.99 20.09
N GLY A 17 -48.26 92.79 19.73
CA GLY A 17 -47.69 91.43 19.69
C GLY A 17 -46.36 91.26 18.99
N LEU A 18 -45.95 90.01 18.80
CA LEU A 18 -44.82 89.63 17.95
C LEU A 18 -45.28 89.56 16.48
N ASP A 19 -44.35 89.76 15.54
CA ASP A 19 -44.62 89.61 14.11
C ASP A 19 -44.93 88.14 13.80
N GLU A 20 -46.21 87.88 13.54
CA GLU A 20 -46.73 86.55 13.24
C GLU A 20 -46.07 85.93 11.99
N LYS A 21 -45.59 86.76 11.05
CA LYS A 21 -44.95 86.30 9.82
C LYS A 21 -43.54 85.78 10.08
N GLU A 22 -42.75 86.51 10.86
CA GLU A 22 -41.39 86.11 11.24
C GLU A 22 -41.38 84.85 12.11
N VAL A 23 -42.35 84.75 13.04
CA VAL A 23 -42.54 83.57 13.89
C VAL A 23 -42.93 82.35 13.04
N ARG A 24 -43.87 82.50 12.08
CA ARG A 24 -44.24 81.40 11.18
C ARG A 24 -43.08 80.93 10.33
N ASP A 25 -42.27 81.85 9.78
CA ASP A 25 -41.10 81.48 8.97
C ASP A 25 -40.01 80.78 9.78
N HIS A 26 -39.83 81.14 11.05
CA HIS A 26 -38.91 80.46 11.96
C HIS A 26 -39.41 79.06 12.35
N LEU A 27 -40.71 78.92 12.67
CA LEU A 27 -41.32 77.61 12.94
C LEU A 27 -41.25 76.69 11.72
N LYS A 28 -41.40 77.23 10.51
CA LYS A 28 -41.28 76.47 9.26
C LYS A 28 -39.85 75.94 9.03
N ARG A 29 -38.84 76.78 9.26
CA ARG A 29 -37.42 76.36 9.22
C ARG A 29 -37.09 75.31 10.29
N LEU A 30 -37.63 75.47 11.50
CA LEU A 30 -37.50 74.47 12.57
C LEU A 30 -38.13 73.13 12.18
N GLN A 31 -39.32 73.17 11.58
CA GLN A 31 -40.00 71.97 11.08
C GLN A 31 -39.17 71.26 10.01
N GLU A 32 -38.68 71.98 9.01
CA GLU A 32 -37.84 71.43 7.93
C GLU A 32 -36.55 70.79 8.48
N GLU A 33 -35.93 71.40 9.49
CA GLU A 33 -34.68 70.88 10.07
C GLU A 33 -34.91 69.67 10.99
N VAL A 34 -36.05 69.61 11.69
CA VAL A 34 -36.49 68.41 12.42
C VAL A 34 -36.79 67.28 11.45
N GLU A 35 -37.54 67.52 10.37
CA GLU A 35 -37.81 66.51 9.35
C GLU A 35 -36.53 66.00 8.68
N SER A 36 -35.57 66.90 8.40
CA SER A 36 -34.26 66.50 7.87
C SER A 36 -33.46 65.64 8.86
N ARG A 37 -33.51 65.94 10.16
CA ARG A 37 -32.85 65.14 11.19
C ARG A 37 -33.51 63.76 11.34
N ASP A 38 -34.83 63.71 11.36
CA ASP A 38 -35.59 62.46 11.44
C ASP A 38 -35.31 61.57 10.23
N ALA A 39 -35.23 62.15 9.02
CA ALA A 39 -34.82 61.43 7.82
C ALA A 39 -33.40 60.87 7.92
N LYS A 40 -32.46 61.65 8.48
CA LYS A 40 -31.08 61.22 8.71
C LYS A 40 -30.99 60.09 9.74
N ILE A 41 -31.77 60.18 10.81
CA ILE A 41 -31.85 59.14 11.85
C ILE A 41 -32.34 57.83 11.24
N ARG A 42 -33.45 57.85 10.49
CA ARG A 42 -33.95 56.65 9.80
C ARG A 42 -32.93 56.05 8.83
N GLN A 43 -32.19 56.90 8.11
CA GLN A 43 -31.13 56.43 7.23
C GLN A 43 -29.98 55.77 8.00
N LEU A 44 -29.56 56.35 9.13
CA LEU A 44 -28.50 55.80 9.97
C LEU A 44 -28.92 54.51 10.67
N GLU A 45 -30.18 54.43 11.11
CA GLU A 45 -30.76 53.21 11.69
C GLU A 45 -30.78 52.07 10.68
N GLY A 46 -31.22 52.32 9.44
CA GLY A 46 -31.18 51.30 8.38
C GLY A 46 -29.74 50.85 8.06
N LEU A 47 -28.79 51.79 7.99
CA LEU A 47 -27.38 51.43 7.81
C LEU A 47 -26.82 50.63 8.99
N LEU A 48 -27.27 50.89 10.22
CA LEU A 48 -26.84 50.14 11.39
C LEU A 48 -27.35 48.70 11.33
N GLU A 49 -28.63 48.52 10.99
CA GLU A 49 -29.26 47.21 10.83
C GLU A 49 -28.55 46.37 9.75
N ASP A 50 -28.31 46.95 8.57
CA ASP A 50 -27.54 46.30 7.49
C ASP A 50 -26.15 45.85 7.96
N ARG A 51 -25.48 46.66 8.80
CA ARG A 51 -24.13 46.37 9.29
C ARG A 51 -24.14 45.30 10.38
N GLU A 52 -25.14 45.30 11.25
CA GLU A 52 -25.33 44.26 12.25
C GLU A 52 -25.62 42.90 11.61
N GLU A 53 -26.46 42.87 10.55
CA GLU A 53 -26.72 41.64 9.80
C GLU A 53 -25.43 41.10 9.15
N ASN A 54 -24.66 41.97 8.50
CA ASN A 54 -23.37 41.58 7.91
C ASN A 54 -22.38 41.07 8.96
N LEU A 55 -22.29 41.72 10.14
CA LEU A 55 -21.43 41.27 11.24
C LEU A 55 -21.83 39.89 11.75
N ASN A 56 -23.14 39.64 11.88
CA ASN A 56 -23.63 38.33 12.30
C ASN A 56 -23.34 37.25 11.25
N SER A 57 -23.48 37.57 9.95
CA SER A 57 -23.08 36.69 8.87
C SER A 57 -21.59 36.34 8.94
N PHE A 58 -20.71 37.34 9.13
CA PHE A 58 -19.28 37.09 9.28
C PHE A 58 -18.93 36.22 10.50
N ARG A 59 -19.59 36.43 11.64
CA ARG A 59 -19.42 35.57 12.83
C ARG A 59 -19.82 34.12 12.58
N ASN A 60 -20.92 33.91 11.83
CA ASN A 60 -21.37 32.56 11.47
C ASN A 60 -20.38 31.87 10.53
N VAL A 61 -19.84 32.61 9.56
CA VAL A 61 -18.80 32.11 8.65
C VAL A 61 -17.52 31.79 9.42
N GLU A 62 -17.07 32.67 10.31
CA GLU A 62 -15.89 32.44 11.15
C GLU A 62 -16.05 31.17 12.01
N THR A 63 -17.21 31.00 12.63
CA THR A 63 -17.51 29.80 13.43
C THR A 63 -17.45 28.53 12.57
N SER A 64 -18.07 28.57 11.38
CA SER A 64 -18.07 27.44 10.44
C SER A 64 -16.66 27.11 9.95
N ILE A 65 -15.81 28.12 9.69
CA ILE A 65 -14.42 27.93 9.30
C ILE A 65 -13.62 27.29 10.45
N ASN A 66 -13.80 27.76 11.69
CA ASN A 66 -13.13 27.17 12.84
C ASN A 66 -13.52 25.70 13.05
N GLU A 67 -14.79 25.35 12.89
CA GLU A 67 -15.25 23.96 12.94
C GLU A 67 -14.66 23.11 11.80
N ALA A 68 -14.60 23.66 10.59
CA ALA A 68 -13.99 23.00 9.43
C ALA A 68 -12.49 22.75 9.65
N ILE A 69 -11.76 23.72 10.21
CA ILE A 69 -10.33 23.58 10.54
C ILE A 69 -10.12 22.50 11.61
N LEU A 70 -10.91 22.52 12.69
CA LEU A 70 -10.83 21.51 13.73
C LEU A 70 -11.12 20.11 13.18
N THR A 71 -12.11 19.99 12.31
CA THR A 71 -12.46 18.72 11.67
C THR A 71 -11.36 18.25 10.73
N ALA A 72 -10.79 19.14 9.91
CA ALA A 72 -9.66 18.84 9.04
C ALA A 72 -8.43 18.40 9.83
N GLN A 73 -8.13 19.05 10.96
CA GLN A 73 -7.03 18.67 11.84
C GLN A 73 -7.25 17.27 12.42
N ARG A 74 -8.44 16.98 12.97
CA ARG A 74 -8.78 15.64 13.48
C ARG A 74 -8.68 14.58 12.39
N ALA A 75 -9.17 14.86 11.18
CA ALA A 75 -9.06 13.95 10.05
C ALA A 75 -7.60 13.71 9.65
N GLY A 76 -6.76 14.75 9.67
CA GLY A 76 -5.33 14.65 9.40
C GLY A 76 -4.58 13.80 10.43
N ASP A 77 -4.84 14.05 11.72
CA ASP A 77 -4.25 13.29 12.83
C ASP A 77 -4.69 11.82 12.80
N GLU A 78 -5.97 11.55 12.56
CA GLU A 78 -6.49 10.19 12.44
C GLU A 78 -5.90 9.46 11.22
N THR A 79 -5.82 10.13 10.08
CA THR A 79 -5.19 9.58 8.87
C THR A 79 -3.72 9.22 9.14
N LYS A 80 -2.99 10.10 9.83
CA LYS A 80 -1.59 9.85 10.20
C LYS A 80 -1.45 8.67 11.15
N ARG A 81 -2.34 8.55 12.15
CA ARG A 81 -2.37 7.43 13.10
C ARG A 81 -2.61 6.12 12.37
N VAL A 82 -3.68 6.05 11.56
CA VAL A 82 -4.04 4.85 10.79
C VAL A 82 -2.92 4.46 9.83
N ALA A 83 -2.31 5.42 9.13
CA ALA A 83 -1.20 5.13 8.22
C ALA A 83 0.02 4.54 8.95
N LYS A 84 0.31 5.03 10.17
CA LYS A 84 1.40 4.50 10.99
C LYS A 84 1.09 3.07 11.46
N ASP A 85 -0.10 2.85 12.01
CA ASP A 85 -0.53 1.53 12.49
C ASP A 85 -0.49 0.52 11.32
N ARG A 86 -0.96 0.91 10.13
CA ARG A 86 -0.92 0.10 8.91
C ARG A 86 0.50 -0.20 8.45
N ALA A 87 1.41 0.77 8.54
CA ALA A 87 2.81 0.57 8.19
C ALA A 87 3.47 -0.45 9.13
N ASP A 88 3.21 -0.35 10.44
CA ASP A 88 3.72 -1.28 11.44
C ASP A 88 3.17 -2.70 11.23
N GLU A 89 1.88 -2.85 10.91
CA GLU A 89 1.26 -4.13 10.50
C GLU A 89 1.93 -4.74 9.26
N ILE A 90 2.22 -3.92 8.24
CA ILE A 90 2.88 -4.39 7.01
C ILE A 90 4.30 -4.87 7.31
N VAL A 91 5.07 -4.11 8.08
CA VAL A 91 6.45 -4.45 8.41
C VAL A 91 6.51 -5.73 9.26
N THR A 92 5.64 -5.84 10.26
CA THR A 92 5.55 -7.03 11.11
C THR A 92 5.08 -8.25 10.32
N GLY A 93 4.05 -8.12 9.48
CA GLY A 93 3.57 -9.18 8.61
C GLY A 93 4.62 -9.66 7.60
N ALA A 94 5.33 -8.73 6.96
CA ALA A 94 6.43 -9.06 6.04
C ALA A 94 7.60 -9.74 6.76
N GLY A 95 7.88 -9.33 8.01
CA GLY A 95 8.90 -9.96 8.85
C GLY A 95 8.57 -11.42 9.17
N ALA A 96 7.32 -11.70 9.56
CA ALA A 96 6.86 -13.05 9.86
C ALA A 96 6.86 -13.96 8.63
N GLU A 97 6.38 -13.46 7.49
CA GLU A 97 6.37 -14.23 6.23
C GLU A 97 7.79 -14.52 5.73
N ARG A 98 8.70 -13.55 5.84
CA ARG A 98 10.12 -13.77 5.54
C ARG A 98 10.69 -14.90 6.38
N GLU A 99 10.44 -14.91 7.68
CA GLU A 99 10.95 -15.95 8.57
C GLU A 99 10.42 -17.33 8.17
N ARG A 100 9.11 -17.42 7.87
CA ARG A 100 8.47 -18.64 7.38
C ARG A 100 9.11 -19.16 6.09
N ILE A 101 9.39 -18.27 5.13
CA ILE A 101 10.05 -18.64 3.86
C ILE A 101 11.47 -19.15 4.11
N ILE A 102 12.22 -18.51 5.01
CA ILE A 102 13.58 -18.92 5.37
C ILE A 102 13.56 -20.30 6.02
N GLU A 103 12.67 -20.52 6.98
CA GLU A 103 12.55 -21.80 7.68
C GLU A 103 12.21 -22.95 6.71
N ASP A 104 11.25 -22.73 5.83
CA ASP A 104 10.84 -23.69 4.80
C ASP A 104 11.95 -23.97 3.78
N ALA A 105 12.68 -22.93 3.36
CA ALA A 105 13.87 -23.08 2.49
C ALA A 105 14.98 -23.87 3.19
N LEU A 106 15.25 -23.61 4.48
CA LEU A 106 16.25 -24.34 5.26
C LEU A 106 15.85 -25.81 5.46
N ALA A 107 14.57 -26.08 5.74
CA ALA A 107 14.05 -27.43 5.86
C ALA A 107 14.23 -28.21 4.55
N ARG A 108 13.88 -27.61 3.41
CA ARG A 108 14.13 -28.20 2.08
C ARG A 108 15.60 -28.44 1.81
N ALA A 109 16.46 -27.47 2.12
CA ALA A 109 17.89 -27.61 1.92
C ALA A 109 18.48 -28.78 2.73
N ARG A 110 18.07 -28.93 4.00
CA ARG A 110 18.46 -30.07 4.84
C ARG A 110 17.96 -31.39 4.27
N HIS A 111 16.72 -31.43 3.77
CA HIS A 111 16.16 -32.63 3.16
C HIS A 111 16.95 -33.06 1.93
N ILE A 112 17.24 -32.14 1.00
CA ILE A 112 18.02 -32.40 -0.21
C ILE A 112 19.44 -32.84 0.15
N ALA A 113 20.07 -32.21 1.14
CA ALA A 113 21.40 -32.60 1.62
C ALA A 113 21.42 -34.05 2.13
N SER A 114 20.41 -34.45 2.91
CA SER A 114 20.25 -35.83 3.38
C SER A 114 20.08 -36.80 2.22
N GLN A 115 19.16 -36.51 1.29
CA GLN A 115 18.92 -37.34 0.11
C GLN A 115 20.19 -37.50 -0.75
N THR A 116 20.98 -36.44 -0.87
CA THR A 116 22.24 -36.45 -1.61
C THR A 116 23.26 -37.39 -0.94
N GLU A 117 23.36 -37.37 0.38
CA GLU A 117 24.26 -38.25 1.11
C GLU A 117 23.82 -39.72 1.01
N ASP A 118 22.51 -39.99 1.12
CA ASP A 118 21.95 -41.32 0.91
C ASP A 118 22.23 -41.84 -0.50
N MET A 119 22.05 -41.00 -1.52
CA MET A 119 22.34 -41.34 -2.92
C MET A 119 23.83 -41.64 -3.13
N LYS A 120 24.74 -40.87 -2.52
CA LYS A 120 26.18 -41.16 -2.55
C LYS A 120 26.49 -42.51 -1.90
N ARG A 121 25.87 -42.80 -0.76
CA ARG A 121 26.03 -44.09 -0.08
C ARG A 121 25.53 -45.24 -0.95
N GLN A 122 24.35 -45.12 -1.54
CA GLN A 122 23.79 -46.10 -2.47
C GLN A 122 24.70 -46.30 -3.69
N SER A 123 25.24 -45.22 -4.25
CA SER A 123 26.17 -45.27 -5.39
C SER A 123 27.46 -46.02 -5.03
N LYS A 124 28.02 -45.81 -3.83
CA LYS A 124 29.18 -46.57 -3.34
C LYS A 124 28.88 -48.06 -3.21
N ILE A 125 27.72 -48.41 -2.64
CA ILE A 125 27.28 -49.80 -2.49
C ILE A 125 27.08 -50.45 -3.86
N PHE A 126 26.39 -49.76 -4.77
CA PHE A 126 26.17 -50.22 -6.13
C PHE A 126 27.51 -50.48 -6.85
N ARG A 127 28.45 -49.53 -6.78
CA ARG A 127 29.78 -49.69 -7.36
C ARG A 127 30.51 -50.92 -6.82
N ALA A 128 30.47 -51.14 -5.50
CA ALA A 128 31.11 -52.30 -4.88
C ALA A 128 30.47 -53.62 -5.35
N ARG A 129 29.13 -53.69 -5.40
CA ARG A 129 28.39 -54.86 -5.90
C ARG A 129 28.66 -55.13 -7.38
N PHE A 130 28.67 -54.09 -8.19
CA PHE A 130 28.95 -54.21 -9.61
C PHE A 130 30.39 -54.70 -9.87
N LYS A 131 31.36 -54.17 -9.12
CA LYS A 131 32.74 -54.63 -9.17
C LYS A 131 32.85 -56.12 -8.83
N MET A 132 32.24 -56.58 -7.73
CA MET A 132 32.24 -58.00 -7.37
C MET A 132 31.58 -58.88 -8.45
N LEU A 133 30.49 -58.40 -9.06
CA LEU A 133 29.82 -59.13 -10.14
C LEU A 133 30.74 -59.28 -11.36
N VAL A 134 31.40 -58.20 -11.79
CA VAL A 134 32.33 -58.22 -12.92
C VAL A 134 33.56 -59.09 -12.62
N GLU A 135 34.10 -59.02 -11.40
CA GLU A 135 35.20 -59.88 -10.97
C GLU A 135 34.81 -61.37 -11.02
N ALA A 136 33.62 -61.72 -10.52
CA ALA A 136 33.13 -63.10 -10.59
C ALA A 136 32.92 -63.60 -12.05
N GLN A 137 32.42 -62.73 -12.94
CA GLN A 137 32.29 -63.08 -14.37
C GLN A 137 33.65 -63.20 -15.06
N LEU A 138 34.62 -62.38 -14.67
CA LEU A 138 35.99 -62.46 -15.19
C LEU A 138 36.70 -63.72 -14.70
N ASP A 139 36.50 -64.10 -13.44
CA ASP A 139 37.06 -65.32 -12.86
C ASP A 139 36.46 -66.57 -13.54
N LEU A 140 35.16 -66.54 -13.89
CA LEU A 140 34.54 -67.60 -14.69
C LEU A 140 35.15 -67.74 -16.08
N LEU A 141 35.47 -66.62 -16.76
CA LEU A 141 36.13 -66.65 -18.08
C LEU A 141 37.59 -67.11 -18.01
N LYS A 142 38.24 -66.87 -16.87
CA LYS A 142 39.63 -67.31 -16.62
C LYS A 142 39.71 -68.73 -16.08
N SER A 143 38.58 -69.40 -15.80
CA SER A 143 38.64 -70.77 -15.32
C SER A 143 39.11 -71.67 -16.46
N GLU A 144 40.00 -72.61 -16.14
CA GLU A 144 40.51 -73.62 -17.07
C GLU A 144 39.38 -74.48 -17.65
N ASP A 145 38.16 -74.42 -17.09
CA ASP A 145 36.97 -75.10 -17.61
C ASP A 145 36.70 -74.72 -19.07
N TRP A 146 36.97 -73.47 -19.48
CA TRP A 146 36.85 -73.05 -20.87
C TRP A 146 37.95 -73.63 -21.76
N ASP A 147 39.18 -73.72 -21.24
CA ASP A 147 40.29 -74.36 -21.94
C ASP A 147 39.96 -75.85 -22.17
N TYR A 148 39.45 -76.56 -21.16
CA TYR A 148 38.99 -77.96 -21.29
C TYR A 148 37.82 -78.12 -22.28
N LEU A 149 36.88 -77.16 -22.32
CA LEU A 149 35.71 -77.23 -23.21
C LEU A 149 36.08 -76.96 -24.67
N LEU A 150 37.04 -76.06 -24.91
CA LEU A 150 37.55 -75.74 -26.25
C LEU A 150 38.51 -76.80 -26.79
N ASP A 151 39.33 -77.43 -25.93
CA ASP A 151 40.21 -78.55 -26.32
C ASP A 151 39.42 -79.79 -26.77
N PHE A 152 38.14 -79.89 -26.38
CA PHE A 152 37.27 -81.01 -26.75
C PHE A 152 36.82 -80.96 -28.22
N GLU A 153 36.69 -79.78 -28.82
CA GLU A 153 36.34 -79.63 -30.24
C GLU A 153 37.52 -80.06 -31.14
N GLN A 154 38.75 -79.72 -30.76
CA GLN A 154 39.96 -80.07 -31.53
C GLN A 154 40.22 -81.59 -31.55
N ASN A 155 39.88 -82.29 -30.46
CA ASN A 155 39.95 -83.75 -30.38
C ASN A 155 38.83 -84.47 -31.13
N GLN A 156 37.68 -83.84 -31.37
CA GLN A 156 36.65 -84.44 -32.23
C GLN A 156 37.05 -84.38 -33.69
N GLU A 157 37.58 -83.24 -34.16
CA GLU A 157 38.02 -83.05 -35.56
C GLU A 157 39.09 -84.08 -35.96
N HIS A 158 40.10 -84.29 -35.10
CA HIS A 158 41.11 -85.34 -35.29
C HIS A 158 40.53 -86.76 -35.34
N ARG A 159 39.45 -87.04 -34.60
CA ARG A 159 38.79 -88.35 -34.63
C ARG A 159 37.93 -88.55 -35.87
N VAL A 160 37.44 -87.49 -36.52
CA VAL A 160 36.68 -87.62 -37.77
C VAL A 160 37.63 -87.85 -38.94
N ASP A 161 38.74 -87.13 -39.00
CA ASP A 161 39.80 -87.35 -40.00
C ASP A 161 40.36 -88.79 -39.92
N ASP A 162 40.63 -89.29 -38.71
CA ASP A 162 41.09 -90.67 -38.49
C ASP A 162 40.06 -91.74 -38.92
N LEU A 163 38.77 -91.39 -38.95
CA LEU A 163 37.68 -92.28 -39.40
C LEU A 163 37.48 -92.22 -40.92
N GLU A 164 37.58 -91.04 -41.53
CA GLU A 164 37.55 -90.87 -42.99
C GLU A 164 38.77 -91.52 -43.66
N ASP A 165 39.96 -91.44 -43.05
CA ASP A 165 41.17 -92.13 -43.50
C ASP A 165 41.09 -93.66 -43.38
N ARG A 166 40.21 -94.17 -42.51
CA ARG A 166 39.97 -95.62 -42.35
C ARG A 166 38.89 -96.14 -43.29
N GLU A 167 37.85 -95.36 -43.59
CA GLU A 167 36.85 -95.74 -44.59
C GLU A 167 37.43 -95.69 -46.02
N SER A 168 38.28 -94.72 -46.33
CA SER A 168 38.98 -94.63 -47.62
C SER A 168 39.93 -95.82 -47.88
N LYS A 169 40.61 -96.32 -46.85
CA LYS A 169 41.47 -97.52 -46.93
C LYS A 169 40.74 -98.85 -46.92
N SER A 170 39.44 -98.87 -46.61
CA SER A 170 38.61 -100.09 -46.62
C SER A 170 37.85 -100.29 -47.94
N ASN A 171 37.86 -99.30 -48.84
CA ASN A 171 37.16 -99.32 -50.13
C ASN A 171 38.10 -99.45 -51.35
N GLU A 172 39.39 -99.68 -51.14
CA GLU A 172 40.37 -100.17 -52.13
C GLU A 172 40.68 -101.66 -51.92
#